data_AF-A0A913XMI7-F1
#
_entry.id   AF-A0A913XMI7-F1
#
_cell.length_a   1.000
_cell.length_b   1.000
_cell.length_c   1.000
_cell.angle_alpha   90.00
_cell.angle_beta   90.00
_cell.angle_gamma   90.00
#
_symmetry.space_group_name_H-M   'P 1'
#
loop_
_entity.id
_entity.type
_entity.pdbx_description
1 polymer ?
#
loop_
_entity_poly.entity_id
_entity_poly.type
_entity_poly.pdbx_seq_one_letter_code
_entity_poly.pdbx_strand_id
1 'polypeptide(L)'
;MGDRLGINLKNTTTTTEATTTEAATTPAGNVWVQVSTSKVCFGTKDDTFGTFTITKDGKIKKFKLYYAGGFGLVTELFGAAGRWGAPSVNALLINTKIETHITDAGNNRITPPVGYKIYNGWGQMSYDIPGYGYMSDYIILPEISPAISVKIGDQFRIWFGQDWQNINENNNKGQSCADVSAFYSEIA
;
A
#
# COMPACT_ATOMS: atom_id res chain seq x y z
N MET A 1 -33.05 50.74 -73.25
CA MET A 1 -32.16 51.31 -72.23
C MET A 1 -32.98 51.37 -70.95
N GLY A 2 -32.92 50.48 -69.98
CA GLY A 2 -31.92 49.47 -69.65
C GLY A 2 -31.38 49.75 -68.24
N ASP A 3 -32.20 49.62 -67.20
CA ASP A 3 -31.74 49.61 -65.81
C ASP A 3 -32.25 48.35 -65.10
N ARG A 4 -31.32 47.45 -64.80
CA ARG A 4 -31.53 46.23 -64.01
C ARG A 4 -31.07 46.51 -62.57
N LEU A 5 -32.01 46.35 -61.63
CA LEU A 5 -31.76 46.32 -60.20
C LEU A 5 -30.86 45.11 -59.85
N GLY A 6 -29.73 45.38 -59.20
CA GLY A 6 -28.82 44.36 -58.69
C GLY A 6 -29.35 43.72 -57.40
N ILE A 7 -29.36 42.39 -57.36
CA ILE A 7 -29.73 41.58 -56.20
C ILE A 7 -28.44 41.27 -55.43
N ASN A 8 -28.37 41.66 -54.16
CA ASN A 8 -27.25 41.38 -53.27
C ASN A 8 -27.49 40.03 -52.55
N LEU A 9 -26.77 38.99 -52.95
CA LEU A 9 -26.82 37.66 -52.32
C LEU A 9 -25.88 37.65 -51.10
N LYS A 10 -26.46 37.59 -49.90
CA LYS A 10 -25.72 37.30 -48.67
C LYS A 10 -25.44 35.80 -48.59
N ASN A 11 -24.18 35.40 -48.72
CA ASN A 11 -23.73 34.03 -48.46
C ASN A 11 -23.62 33.81 -46.94
N THR A 12 -24.55 33.04 -46.38
CA THR A 12 -24.47 32.55 -45.00
C THR A 12 -23.63 31.28 -44.99
N THR A 13 -22.42 31.36 -44.43
CA THR A 13 -21.56 30.18 -44.21
C THR A 13 -21.93 29.57 -42.87
N THR A 14 -22.53 28.38 -42.89
CA THR A 14 -22.85 27.61 -41.68
C THR A 14 -21.60 26.84 -41.25
N THR A 15 -20.94 27.30 -40.19
CA THR A 15 -19.86 26.54 -39.54
C THR A 15 -20.47 25.42 -38.72
N THR A 16 -20.20 24.16 -39.10
CA THR A 16 -20.58 22.99 -38.31
C THR A 16 -19.51 22.77 -37.25
N GLU A 17 -19.82 23.09 -35.99
CA GLU A 17 -19.00 22.67 -34.85
C GLU A 17 -19.14 21.16 -34.67
N ALA A 18 -18.05 20.43 -34.91
CA ALA A 18 -17.94 19.03 -34.56
C ALA A 18 -17.68 18.93 -33.05
N THR A 19 -18.72 18.63 -32.28
CA THR A 19 -18.60 18.28 -30.87
C THR A 19 -18.02 16.87 -30.78
N THR A 20 -16.69 16.76 -30.61
CA THR A 20 -16.06 15.50 -30.25
C THR A 20 -16.37 15.22 -28.77
N THR A 21 -17.37 14.39 -28.51
CA THR A 21 -17.58 13.80 -27.19
C THR A 21 -16.48 12.77 -26.96
N GLU A 22 -15.42 13.19 -26.26
CA GLU A 22 -14.46 12.27 -25.68
C GLU A 22 -15.20 11.49 -24.59
N ALA A 23 -15.47 10.20 -24.86
CA ALA A 23 -16.04 9.32 -23.86
C ALA A 23 -15.05 9.25 -22.69
N ALA A 24 -15.42 9.81 -21.54
CA ALA A 24 -14.68 9.65 -20.31
C ALA A 24 -14.64 8.15 -19.98
N THR A 25 -13.56 7.47 -20.37
CA THR A 25 -13.28 6.11 -19.93
C THR A 25 -13.24 6.13 -18.42
N THR A 26 -14.19 5.43 -17.79
CA THR A 26 -14.22 5.28 -16.33
C THR A 26 -12.86 4.75 -15.88
N PRO A 27 -12.18 5.40 -14.93
CA PRO A 27 -10.88 4.96 -14.49
C PRO A 27 -10.97 3.51 -13.98
N ALA A 28 -10.03 2.65 -14.38
CA ALA A 28 -10.04 1.24 -14.00
C ALA A 28 -9.94 1.14 -12.47
N GLY A 29 -10.94 0.54 -11.84
CA GLY A 29 -11.03 0.40 -10.38
C GLY A 29 -11.17 -1.06 -9.96
N ASN A 30 -11.07 -1.30 -8.66
CA ASN A 30 -11.20 -2.60 -8.02
C ASN A 30 -10.23 -3.67 -8.56
N VAL A 31 -8.97 -3.28 -8.75
CA VAL A 31 -7.93 -4.13 -9.35
C VAL A 31 -6.70 -4.22 -8.45
N TRP A 32 -6.10 -5.41 -8.38
CA TRP A 32 -4.78 -5.60 -7.77
C TRP A 32 -3.69 -5.24 -8.77
N VAL A 33 -2.77 -4.38 -8.35
CA VAL A 33 -1.61 -3.97 -9.14
C VAL A 33 -0.36 -4.29 -8.34
N GLN A 34 0.59 -5.01 -8.93
CA GLN A 34 1.92 -5.17 -8.33
C GLN A 34 2.64 -3.82 -8.37
N VAL A 35 3.06 -3.33 -7.20
CA VAL A 35 3.69 -2.01 -7.02
C VAL A 35 5.17 -2.10 -6.69
N SER A 36 5.66 -3.26 -6.23
CA SER A 36 7.09 -3.49 -6.09
C SER A 36 7.73 -3.96 -7.40
N THR A 37 8.78 -3.27 -7.83
CA THR A 37 9.63 -3.68 -8.98
C THR A 37 10.70 -4.70 -8.60
N SER A 38 11.03 -4.79 -7.31
CA SER A 38 11.91 -5.79 -6.70
C SER A 38 11.41 -6.13 -5.30
N LYS A 39 11.86 -7.26 -4.73
CA LYS A 39 11.54 -7.61 -3.34
C LYS A 39 11.91 -6.48 -2.38
N VAL A 40 11.00 -6.19 -1.44
CA VAL A 40 11.14 -5.14 -0.44
C VAL A 40 11.48 -5.80 0.89
N CYS A 41 12.71 -5.61 1.36
CA CYS A 41 13.20 -6.25 2.57
C CYS A 41 13.18 -5.29 3.77
N PHE A 42 12.74 -5.77 4.93
CA PHE A 42 12.67 -5.04 6.18
C PHE A 42 13.16 -5.90 7.35
N GLY A 43 13.88 -5.28 8.27
CA GLY A 43 14.40 -5.90 9.48
C GLY A 43 13.55 -5.55 10.71
N THR A 44 14.12 -5.83 11.87
CA THR A 44 13.41 -5.80 13.16
C THR A 44 13.93 -4.75 14.15
N LYS A 45 14.88 -3.90 13.73
CA LYS A 45 15.58 -2.90 14.55
C LYS A 45 16.40 -1.94 13.70
N ASP A 46 16.98 -0.91 14.32
CA ASP A 46 17.97 0.01 13.73
C ASP A 46 17.44 0.76 12.49
N ASP A 47 16.15 1.13 12.49
CA ASP A 47 15.46 1.80 11.38
C ASP A 47 15.55 1.03 10.05
N THR A 48 15.51 -0.31 10.08
CA THR A 48 15.73 -1.16 8.90
C THR A 48 14.45 -1.43 8.10
N PHE A 49 13.73 -0.37 7.76
CA PHE A 49 12.54 -0.46 6.92
C PHE A 49 12.83 -0.78 5.45
N GLY A 50 11.87 -1.44 4.81
CA GLY A 50 11.89 -1.67 3.36
C GLY A 50 11.06 -0.63 2.63
N THR A 51 11.51 -0.16 1.48
CA THR A 51 10.84 0.93 0.74
C THR A 51 10.28 0.47 -0.61
N PHE A 52 9.11 0.97 -1.00
CA PHE A 52 8.57 0.84 -2.35
C PHE A 52 7.87 2.12 -2.81
N THR A 53 7.71 2.27 -4.12
CA THR A 53 7.20 3.50 -4.75
C THR A 53 6.01 3.20 -5.66
N ILE A 54 5.00 4.05 -5.60
CA ILE A 54 3.81 3.98 -6.44
C ILE A 54 4.12 4.38 -7.87
N THR A 55 3.61 3.60 -8.83
CA THR A 55 3.79 3.81 -10.27
C THR A 55 2.51 4.21 -10.99
N LYS A 56 1.41 4.43 -10.26
CA LYS A 56 0.12 4.86 -10.81
C LYS A 56 -0.60 5.79 -9.84
N ASP A 57 -1.11 6.90 -10.36
CA ASP A 57 -2.03 7.76 -9.62
C ASP A 57 -3.34 7.00 -9.34
N GLY A 58 -4.02 7.36 -8.25
CA GLY A 58 -5.33 6.78 -7.95
C GLY A 58 -5.64 6.70 -6.47
N LYS A 59 -6.49 5.73 -6.10
CA LYS A 59 -6.91 5.48 -4.72
C LYS A 59 -6.70 4.03 -4.31
N ILE A 60 -5.98 3.80 -3.21
CA ILE A 60 -5.67 2.47 -2.68
C ILE A 60 -6.49 2.17 -1.43
N LYS A 61 -7.02 0.94 -1.34
CA LYS A 61 -7.74 0.45 -0.14
C LYS A 61 -7.01 -0.63 0.64
N LYS A 62 -6.13 -1.41 0.00
CA LYS A 62 -5.44 -2.55 0.64
C LYS A 62 -4.05 -2.71 0.05
N PHE A 63 -3.18 -3.29 0.86
CA PHE A 63 -1.92 -3.85 0.40
C PHE A 63 -1.93 -5.35 0.65
N LYS A 64 -1.26 -6.10 -0.23
CA LYS A 64 -0.99 -7.52 -0.11
C LYS A 64 0.50 -7.72 -0.18
N LEU A 65 1.04 -8.43 0.81
CA LEU A 65 2.45 -8.76 0.91
C LEU A 65 2.61 -10.27 0.68
N TYR A 66 3.44 -10.65 -0.28
CA TYR A 66 3.81 -12.04 -0.54
C TYR A 66 5.22 -12.28 -0.05
N TYR A 67 5.45 -13.37 0.68
CA TYR A 67 6.77 -13.67 1.20
C TYR A 67 7.73 -14.00 0.04
N ALA A 68 8.82 -13.24 -0.05
CA ALA A 68 9.81 -13.33 -1.12
C ALA A 68 11.20 -13.74 -0.58
N GLY A 69 11.28 -14.22 0.66
CA GLY A 69 12.50 -14.71 1.30
C GLY A 69 12.96 -13.89 2.50
N GLY A 70 14.16 -14.19 2.98
CA GLY A 70 14.72 -13.64 4.21
C GLY A 70 15.05 -14.75 5.23
N PHE A 71 15.72 -14.37 6.31
CA PHE A 71 16.02 -15.28 7.43
C PHE A 71 14.88 -15.31 8.46
N GLY A 72 13.83 -14.51 8.24
CA GLY A 72 12.69 -14.31 9.11
C GLY A 72 12.97 -13.31 10.23
N LEU A 73 11.91 -12.84 10.86
CA LEU A 73 11.86 -11.83 11.90
C LEU A 73 11.88 -12.54 13.25
N VAL A 74 12.81 -12.17 14.12
CA VAL A 74 12.97 -12.77 15.44
C VAL A 74 13.00 -11.66 16.48
N THR A 75 12.15 -11.81 17.48
CA THR A 75 12.23 -11.07 18.73
C THR A 75 12.89 -11.98 19.76
N GLU A 76 13.89 -11.47 20.47
CA GLU A 76 14.68 -12.20 21.48
C GLU A 76 15.71 -13.24 20.97
N LEU A 77 16.59 -13.67 21.89
CA LEU A 77 17.73 -14.53 21.59
C LEU A 77 17.33 -15.92 21.07
N PHE A 78 16.20 -16.46 21.51
CA PHE A 78 15.73 -17.82 21.20
C PHE A 78 14.35 -17.88 20.52
N GLY A 79 13.83 -16.75 20.03
CA GLY A 79 12.56 -16.71 19.31
C GLY A 79 12.64 -17.48 17.98
N ALA A 80 11.55 -18.18 17.62
CA ALA A 80 11.42 -18.74 16.27
C ALA A 80 11.26 -17.60 15.25
N ALA A 81 11.70 -17.84 14.01
CA ALA A 81 11.64 -16.82 12.97
C ALA A 81 10.27 -16.79 12.29
N GLY A 82 9.71 -15.59 12.14
CA GLY A 82 8.46 -15.35 11.46
C GLY A 82 8.60 -14.58 10.15
N ARG A 83 7.56 -14.56 9.31
CA ARG A 83 7.56 -13.81 8.04
C ARG A 83 6.99 -12.41 8.21
N TRP A 84 5.98 -12.26 9.05
CA TRP A 84 5.20 -11.02 9.21
C TRP A 84 5.05 -10.54 10.65
N GLY A 85 5.60 -11.29 11.58
CA GLY A 85 5.59 -11.04 13.01
C GLY A 85 6.61 -11.96 13.64
N ALA A 86 6.81 -11.85 14.95
CA ALA A 86 7.69 -12.76 15.66
C ALA A 86 6.92 -13.42 16.81
N PRO A 87 7.07 -14.76 16.98
CA PRO A 87 6.51 -15.43 18.13
C PRO A 87 7.25 -14.99 19.40
N SER A 88 6.54 -14.36 20.34
CA SER A 88 7.08 -14.11 21.68
C SER A 88 7.04 -15.40 22.49
N VAL A 89 8.12 -15.72 23.21
CA VAL A 89 8.29 -16.95 23.99
C VAL A 89 7.91 -16.78 25.46
N ASN A 90 6.90 -15.96 25.77
CA ASN A 90 6.21 -16.16 27.04
C ASN A 90 5.47 -17.49 26.94
N ALA A 91 6.11 -18.56 27.43
CA ALA A 91 5.96 -19.99 27.10
C ALA A 91 4.55 -20.60 27.26
N LEU A 92 3.53 -19.80 27.56
CA LEU A 92 2.14 -20.19 27.72
C LEU A 92 1.24 -19.74 26.55
N LEU A 93 1.68 -18.82 25.68
CA LEU A 93 0.89 -18.32 24.56
C LEU A 93 1.78 -18.10 23.33
N ILE A 94 1.61 -18.94 22.30
CA ILE A 94 2.25 -18.71 21.00
C ILE A 94 1.63 -17.45 20.40
N ASN A 95 2.43 -16.38 20.25
CA ASN A 95 2.01 -15.19 19.50
C ASN A 95 1.92 -15.55 18.02
N THR A 96 0.69 -15.61 17.49
CA THR A 96 0.44 -15.85 16.06
C THR A 96 0.24 -14.56 15.26
N LYS A 97 0.35 -13.40 15.92
CA LYS A 97 -0.06 -12.10 15.38
C LYS A 97 0.92 -11.54 14.37
N ILE A 98 0.39 -10.64 13.55
CA ILE A 98 1.17 -9.85 12.60
C ILE A 98 1.72 -8.62 13.32
N GLU A 99 2.97 -8.27 13.02
CA GLU A 99 3.66 -7.07 13.52
C GLU A 99 4.25 -6.24 12.36
N THR A 100 3.88 -6.56 11.12
CA THR A 100 4.32 -5.85 9.92
C THR A 100 3.40 -4.67 9.64
N HIS A 101 3.94 -3.47 9.50
CA HIS A 101 3.16 -2.26 9.21
C HIS A 101 3.59 -1.66 7.88
N ILE A 102 2.68 -0.92 7.25
CA ILE A 102 3.03 0.01 6.17
C ILE A 102 2.83 1.43 6.64
N THR A 103 3.83 2.28 6.43
CA THR A 103 3.78 3.72 6.67
C THR A 103 4.01 4.49 5.37
N ASP A 104 3.67 5.78 5.36
CA ASP A 104 4.19 6.71 4.36
C ASP A 104 5.69 7.02 4.59
N ALA A 105 6.26 7.87 3.74
CA ALA A 105 7.65 8.35 3.86
C ALA A 105 7.92 9.20 5.11
N GLY A 106 6.87 9.69 5.78
CA GLY A 106 6.95 10.43 7.05
C GLY A 106 6.81 9.54 8.29
N ASN A 107 6.80 8.20 8.12
CA ASN A 107 6.54 7.23 9.17
C ASN A 107 5.12 7.29 9.77
N ASN A 108 4.17 7.92 9.08
CA ASN A 108 2.76 7.88 9.49
C ASN A 108 2.15 6.54 9.07
N ARG A 109 1.48 5.86 10.00
CA ARG A 109 0.89 4.54 9.75
C ARG A 109 -0.25 4.61 8.74
N ILE A 110 -0.15 3.77 7.71
CA ILE A 110 -1.14 3.60 6.65
C ILE A 110 -1.98 2.36 6.89
N THR A 111 -1.34 1.21 7.11
CA THR A 111 -2.05 -0.02 7.48
C THR A 111 -1.27 -0.84 8.52
N PRO A 112 -1.95 -1.37 9.56
CA PRO A 112 -3.38 -1.22 9.87
C PRO A 112 -3.82 0.23 10.11
N PRO A 113 -4.99 0.65 9.63
CA PRO A 113 -5.42 2.04 9.74
C PRO A 113 -5.72 2.44 11.19
N VAL A 114 -5.88 3.74 11.42
CA VAL A 114 -6.40 4.25 12.70
C VAL A 114 -7.75 3.60 13.00
N GLY A 115 -7.95 3.17 14.26
CA GLY A 115 -9.16 2.45 14.69
C GLY A 115 -9.08 0.93 14.56
N TYR A 116 -8.09 0.37 13.84
CA TYR A 116 -7.83 -1.07 13.89
C TYR A 116 -7.26 -1.46 15.26
N LYS A 117 -7.70 -2.60 15.82
CA LYS A 117 -7.25 -3.05 17.14
C LYS A 117 -5.77 -3.44 17.09
N ILE A 118 -4.94 -2.73 17.86
CA ILE A 118 -3.51 -2.99 18.04
C ILE A 118 -3.23 -3.39 19.48
N TYR A 119 -2.36 -4.38 19.68
CA TYR A 119 -1.81 -4.76 20.98
C TYR A 119 -0.39 -4.20 21.10
N ASN A 120 -0.17 -3.33 22.09
CA ASN A 120 1.10 -2.61 22.24
C ASN A 120 1.72 -2.76 23.64
N GLY A 121 1.75 -3.98 24.19
CA GLY A 121 2.29 -4.22 25.53
C GLY A 121 3.79 -3.90 25.65
N TRP A 122 4.55 -4.05 24.57
CA TRP A 122 6.02 -3.94 24.56
C TRP A 122 6.60 -3.27 23.31
N GLY A 123 5.83 -2.40 22.64
CA GLY A 123 6.24 -1.82 21.35
C GLY A 123 5.96 -2.72 20.14
N GLN A 124 5.45 -3.94 20.35
CA GLN A 124 5.18 -4.93 19.29
C GLN A 124 4.28 -4.41 18.17
N MET A 125 3.33 -3.52 18.52
CA MET A 125 2.30 -3.04 17.60
C MET A 125 1.60 -4.20 16.88
N SER A 126 1.35 -5.31 17.58
CA SER A 126 0.84 -6.53 16.98
C SER A 126 -0.67 -6.48 16.76
N TYR A 127 -1.18 -7.27 15.82
CA TYR A 127 -2.60 -7.32 15.52
C TYR A 127 -2.99 -8.63 14.83
N ASP A 128 -4.29 -8.93 14.91
CA ASP A 128 -4.87 -10.11 14.26
C ASP A 128 -5.37 -9.74 12.86
N ILE A 129 -5.17 -10.62 11.88
CA ILE A 129 -5.88 -10.56 10.59
C ILE A 129 -6.61 -11.90 10.44
N PRO A 130 -7.95 -11.94 10.33
CA PRO A 130 -8.68 -13.19 10.19
C PRO A 130 -8.15 -14.04 9.02
N GLY A 131 -7.80 -15.30 9.31
CA GLY A 131 -7.26 -16.25 8.32
C GLY A 131 -5.76 -16.13 8.04
N TYR A 132 -5.06 -15.19 8.67
CA TYR A 132 -3.61 -15.04 8.52
C TYR A 132 -2.88 -15.07 9.86
N GLY A 133 -1.62 -15.49 9.82
CA GLY A 133 -0.71 -15.43 10.96
C GLY A 133 0.70 -15.07 10.51
N TYR A 134 1.58 -14.90 11.50
CA TYR A 134 2.98 -14.48 11.29
C TYR A 134 3.79 -15.35 10.31
N MET A 135 3.34 -16.58 10.01
CA MET A 135 3.96 -17.52 9.07
C MET A 135 3.24 -17.68 7.73
N SER A 136 2.14 -16.99 7.46
CA SER A 136 1.42 -17.13 6.19
C SER A 136 2.33 -16.85 4.97
N ASP A 137 2.11 -17.52 3.83
CA ASP A 137 2.89 -17.25 2.59
C ASP A 137 2.63 -15.85 2.03
N TYR A 138 1.47 -15.29 2.34
CA TYR A 138 1.12 -13.91 2.06
C TYR A 138 0.15 -13.40 3.12
N ILE A 139 0.03 -12.08 3.23
CA ILE A 139 -1.00 -11.42 4.04
C ILE A 139 -1.69 -10.33 3.22
N ILE A 140 -3.00 -10.17 3.44
CA ILE A 140 -3.73 -8.98 2.97
C ILE A 140 -3.94 -8.10 4.19
N LEU A 141 -3.34 -6.91 4.16
CA LEU A 141 -3.39 -5.99 5.28
C LEU A 141 -4.80 -5.38 5.41
N PRO A 142 -5.18 -4.94 6.63
CA PRO A 142 -6.50 -4.39 6.89
C PRO A 142 -6.89 -3.27 5.91
N GLU A 143 -8.19 -3.24 5.57
CA GLU A 143 -8.76 -2.27 4.64
C GLU A 143 -8.63 -0.85 5.16
N ILE A 144 -8.20 0.06 4.29
CA ILE A 144 -8.07 1.48 4.53
C ILE A 144 -9.37 2.16 4.07
N SER A 145 -10.08 2.79 5.02
CA SER A 145 -11.34 3.49 4.76
C SER A 145 -11.32 4.85 5.47
N PRO A 146 -11.46 5.97 4.73
CA PRO A 146 -11.57 6.06 3.27
C PRO A 146 -10.30 5.61 2.54
N ALA A 147 -10.40 5.29 1.24
CA ALA A 147 -9.24 4.95 0.41
C ALA A 147 -8.23 6.12 0.38
N ILE A 148 -6.94 5.81 0.44
CA ILE A 148 -5.89 6.83 0.37
C ILE A 148 -5.65 7.25 -1.07
N SER A 149 -5.50 8.54 -1.31
CA SER A 149 -5.10 9.05 -2.63
C SER A 149 -3.59 8.94 -2.76
N VAL A 150 -3.13 8.45 -3.91
CA VAL A 150 -1.71 8.29 -4.20
C VAL A 150 -1.37 8.87 -5.57
N LYS A 151 -0.12 9.28 -5.70
CA LYS A 151 0.49 9.77 -6.93
C LYS A 151 1.72 8.94 -7.29
N ILE A 152 2.06 8.92 -8.57
CA ILE A 152 3.34 8.40 -9.05
C ILE A 152 4.47 9.07 -8.26
N GLY A 153 5.37 8.25 -7.73
CA GLY A 153 6.49 8.73 -6.92
C GLY A 153 6.21 8.72 -5.41
N ASP A 154 4.95 8.58 -4.97
CA ASP A 154 4.66 8.41 -3.55
C ASP A 154 5.36 7.17 -3.02
N GLN A 155 6.01 7.32 -1.87
CA GLN A 155 6.83 6.29 -1.26
C GLN A 155 6.17 5.77 0.02
N PHE A 156 6.19 4.46 0.18
CA PHE A 156 5.75 3.76 1.37
C PHE A 156 6.89 2.91 1.94
N ARG A 157 6.79 2.61 3.24
CA ARG A 157 7.76 1.81 3.99
C ARG A 157 7.08 0.63 4.65
N ILE A 158 7.73 -0.54 4.60
CA ILE A 158 7.35 -1.73 5.35
C ILE A 158 8.23 -1.81 6.59
N TRP A 159 7.59 -1.96 7.73
CA TRP A 159 8.23 -1.93 9.05
C TRP A 159 7.89 -3.15 9.88
N PHE A 160 8.82 -3.53 10.76
CA PHE A 160 8.49 -4.32 11.93
C PHE A 160 8.04 -3.39 13.08
N GLY A 161 7.03 -3.79 13.85
CA GLY A 161 6.37 -2.90 14.81
C GLY A 161 7.30 -2.30 15.87
N GLN A 162 8.18 -3.11 16.45
CA GLN A 162 9.15 -2.66 17.46
C GLN A 162 10.20 -1.71 16.87
N ASP A 163 10.61 -1.97 15.63
CA ASP A 163 11.55 -1.14 14.86
C ASP A 163 10.95 0.25 14.62
N TRP A 164 9.73 0.27 14.08
CA TRP A 164 9.02 1.51 13.81
C TRP A 164 8.76 2.35 15.07
N GLN A 165 8.56 1.71 16.23
CA GLN A 165 8.39 2.42 17.49
C GLN A 165 9.72 2.79 18.16
N ASN A 166 10.85 2.21 17.72
CA ASN A 166 12.13 2.25 18.42
C ASN A 166 12.00 1.76 19.89
N ILE A 167 11.29 0.65 20.10
CA ILE A 167 10.99 0.12 21.44
C ILE A 167 11.32 -1.38 21.54
N ASN A 168 12.15 -1.75 22.51
CA ASN A 168 12.49 -3.13 22.88
C ASN A 168 13.10 -3.95 21.71
N GLU A 169 13.87 -3.30 20.83
CA GLU A 169 14.41 -3.93 19.63
C GLU A 169 15.85 -4.46 19.74
N ASN A 170 16.53 -4.18 20.87
CA ASN A 170 17.96 -4.44 21.04
C ASN A 170 18.37 -5.90 20.80
N ASN A 171 17.50 -6.85 21.18
CA ASN A 171 17.71 -8.28 21.03
C ASN A 171 17.01 -8.86 19.79
N ASN A 172 16.41 -8.02 18.95
CA ASN A 172 15.79 -8.45 17.71
C ASN A 172 16.86 -8.73 16.65
N LYS A 173 16.52 -9.59 15.70
CA LYS A 173 17.37 -9.97 14.58
C LYS A 173 16.54 -10.45 13.39
N GLY A 174 17.22 -10.49 12.25
CA GLY A 174 16.68 -11.08 11.03
C GLY A 174 15.97 -10.07 10.14
N GLN A 175 15.43 -10.59 9.05
CA GLN A 175 14.88 -9.81 7.94
C GLN A 175 13.85 -10.65 7.20
N SER A 176 12.78 -10.01 6.76
CA SER A 176 11.79 -10.56 5.84
C SER A 176 11.74 -9.71 4.57
N CYS A 177 11.49 -10.35 3.43
CA CYS A 177 11.35 -9.68 2.14
C CYS A 177 9.97 -9.99 1.55
N ALA A 178 9.38 -9.00 0.88
CA ALA A 178 8.05 -9.14 0.28
C ALA A 178 7.97 -8.61 -1.15
N ASP A 179 7.16 -9.28 -1.98
CA ASP A 179 6.55 -8.65 -3.14
C ASP A 179 5.25 -7.96 -2.72
N VAL A 180 5.00 -6.77 -3.25
CA VAL A 180 3.93 -5.87 -2.81
C VAL A 180 2.94 -5.65 -3.94
N SER A 181 1.67 -5.91 -3.66
CA SER A 181 0.55 -5.51 -4.51
C SER A 181 -0.38 -4.57 -3.76
N ALA A 182 -0.94 -3.59 -4.47
CA ALA A 182 -1.94 -2.66 -3.95
C ALA A 182 -3.29 -2.90 -4.65
N PHE A 183 -4.37 -2.82 -3.89
CA PHE A 183 -5.73 -2.84 -4.44
C PHE A 183 -6.19 -1.41 -4.68
N TYR A 184 -6.23 -1.02 -5.96
CA TYR A 184 -6.72 0.28 -6.39
C TYR A 184 -8.24 0.21 -6.51
N SER A 185 -8.96 1.07 -5.79
CA SER A 185 -10.39 1.31 -6.02
C SER A 185 -10.62 2.21 -7.24
N GLU A 186 -9.59 2.94 -7.67
CA GLU A 186 -9.59 3.86 -8.80
C GLU A 186 -8.13 4.05 -9.26
N ILE A 187 -7.85 3.91 -10.55
CA ILE A 187 -6.56 4.28 -11.18
C ILE A 187 -6.80 5.50 -12.04
N ALA A 188 -6.09 6.59 -11.78
CA ALA A 188 -6.23 7.85 -12.52
C ALA A 188 -5.33 7.91 -13.77
#